data_AF-A0A7C6PTK0-F1
#
_entry.id   AF-A0A7C6PTK0-F1
#
_cell.length_a   1.000
_cell.length_b   1.000
_cell.length_c   1.000
_cell.angle_alpha   90.00
_cell.angle_beta   90.00
_cell.angle_gamma   90.00
#
_symmetry.space_group_name_H-M   'P 1'
#
loop_
_entity.id
_entity.type
_entity.pdbx_description
1 polymer ?
#
loop_
_entity_poly.entity_id
_entity_poly.type
_entity_poly.pdbx_seq_one_letter_code
_entity_poly.pdbx_strand_id
1 'polypeptide(L)'
;MTIQELIRKYRIEDGRVYGKPGSLYVPNAKKLKPAEIEEIRKNKDEILAEFARQDEEKARRKAEAERARQEQIARIKSGEEAITVCYHDGEYLSGYQVGGPAADLLAEIGLARWVHGWGYLIPDEAIKALGETFTYPQAVEYTRPAREAEAAKKAAAEAERKAKFDEARRTGKPVALRSWSENCNDPNESCDVDIVTEYAMPDGTTRTERVHTW
;
A
#
# COMPACT_ATOMS: atom_id res chain seq x y z
N MET A 1 14.39 -24.84 -34.24
CA MET A 1 13.97 -23.65 -33.49
C MET A 1 13.46 -24.15 -32.15
N THR A 2 13.96 -23.63 -31.03
CA THR A 2 13.52 -24.03 -29.70
C THR A 2 12.12 -23.46 -29.40
N ILE A 3 11.39 -24.04 -28.44
CA ILE A 3 10.07 -23.53 -28.03
C ILE A 3 10.17 -22.07 -27.53
N GLN A 4 11.26 -21.72 -26.84
CA GLN A 4 11.51 -20.34 -26.39
C GLN A 4 11.76 -19.37 -27.55
N GLU A 5 12.52 -19.79 -28.57
CA GLU A 5 12.71 -19.01 -29.79
C GLU A 5 11.39 -18.82 -30.54
N LEU A 6 10.53 -19.84 -30.57
CA LEU A 6 9.21 -19.81 -31.20
C LEU A 6 8.25 -18.85 -30.46
N ILE A 7 8.21 -18.90 -29.12
CA ILE A 7 7.46 -17.96 -28.27
C ILE A 7 7.94 -16.53 -28.52
N ARG A 8 9.26 -16.30 -28.53
CA ARG A 8 9.84 -14.96 -28.72
C ARG A 8 9.63 -14.41 -30.13
N LYS A 9 9.80 -15.24 -31.17
CA LYS A 9 9.66 -14.86 -32.58
C LYS A 9 8.23 -14.43 -32.90
N TYR A 10 7.23 -15.19 -32.44
CA TYR A 10 5.83 -14.91 -32.72
C TYR A 10 5.12 -14.16 -31.60
N ARG A 11 5.84 -13.77 -30.55
CA ARG A 11 5.32 -13.10 -29.34
C ARG A 11 4.10 -13.81 -28.78
N ILE A 12 4.17 -15.14 -28.68
CA ILE A 12 3.07 -15.96 -28.19
C ILE A 12 2.87 -15.66 -26.72
N GLU A 13 1.61 -15.52 -26.32
CA GLU A 13 1.21 -15.29 -24.94
C GLU A 13 0.27 -16.40 -24.47
N ASP A 14 0.24 -16.62 -23.16
CA ASP A 14 -0.68 -17.58 -22.55
C ASP A 14 -2.12 -17.03 -22.55
N GLY A 15 -3.06 -17.81 -23.09
CA GLY A 15 -4.49 -17.45 -23.10
C GLY A 15 -5.11 -17.29 -21.71
N ARG A 16 -4.46 -17.78 -20.63
CA ARG A 16 -4.82 -17.51 -19.23
C ARG A 16 -4.92 -16.01 -18.93
N VAL A 17 -4.05 -15.19 -19.53
CA VAL A 17 -4.05 -13.72 -19.37
C VAL A 17 -5.36 -13.09 -19.85
N TYR A 18 -6.04 -13.75 -20.80
CA TYR A 18 -7.28 -13.30 -21.43
C TYR A 18 -8.52 -14.12 -21.00
N GLY A 19 -8.41 -14.87 -19.91
CA GLY A 19 -9.52 -15.69 -19.38
C GLY A 19 -9.83 -16.95 -20.22
N LYS A 20 -8.90 -17.40 -21.08
CA LYS A 20 -9.05 -18.60 -21.92
C LYS A 20 -7.95 -19.62 -21.61
N PRO A 21 -8.02 -20.33 -20.47
CA PRO A 21 -7.02 -21.32 -20.07
C PRO A 21 -6.93 -22.45 -21.11
N GLY A 22 -5.71 -22.94 -21.38
CA GLY A 22 -5.46 -24.00 -22.37
C GLY A 22 -5.47 -23.53 -23.83
N SER A 23 -5.53 -22.21 -24.06
CA SER A 23 -5.39 -21.59 -25.38
C SER A 23 -4.13 -20.74 -25.45
N LEU A 24 -3.62 -20.52 -26.68
CA LEU A 24 -2.50 -19.62 -26.95
C LEU A 24 -3.02 -18.36 -27.63
N TYR A 25 -2.53 -17.21 -27.20
CA TYR A 25 -2.73 -15.95 -27.90
C TYR A 25 -1.53 -15.67 -28.80
N VAL A 26 -1.79 -15.43 -30.08
CA VAL A 26 -0.76 -15.06 -31.06
C VAL A 26 -1.10 -13.67 -31.59
N PRO A 27 -0.38 -12.61 -31.17
CA PRO A 27 -0.55 -11.28 -31.71
C PRO A 27 -0.40 -11.29 -33.23
N ASN A 28 -1.26 -10.55 -33.94
CA ASN A 28 -1.23 -10.46 -35.41
C ASN A 28 -1.37 -11.81 -36.16
N ALA A 29 -2.03 -12.82 -35.58
CA ALA A 29 -2.28 -14.12 -36.21
C ALA A 29 -2.75 -14.05 -37.68
N LYS A 30 -3.52 -13.01 -38.04
CA LYS A 30 -4.04 -12.77 -39.41
C LYS A 30 -2.96 -12.44 -40.45
N LYS A 31 -1.77 -12.01 -40.03
CA LYS A 31 -0.64 -11.62 -40.90
C LYS A 31 0.41 -12.73 -41.07
N LEU A 32 0.27 -13.84 -40.34
CA LEU A 32 1.16 -14.99 -40.41
C LEU A 32 0.79 -15.91 -41.58
N LYS A 33 1.79 -16.56 -42.17
CA LYS A 33 1.56 -17.56 -43.22
C LYS A 33 0.90 -18.80 -42.62
N PRO A 34 0.06 -19.52 -43.39
CA PRO A 34 -0.59 -20.75 -42.90
C PRO A 34 0.38 -21.79 -42.33
N ALA A 35 1.57 -21.93 -42.93
CA ALA A 35 2.61 -22.84 -42.46
C ALA A 35 3.15 -22.47 -41.06
N GLU A 36 3.26 -21.18 -40.75
CA GLU A 36 3.73 -20.69 -39.44
C GLU A 36 2.67 -20.94 -38.35
N ILE A 37 1.38 -20.80 -38.70
CA ILE A 37 0.27 -21.12 -37.81
C ILE A 37 0.20 -22.62 -37.52
N GLU A 38 0.46 -23.47 -38.52
CA GLU A 38 0.52 -24.92 -38.35
C GLU A 38 1.69 -25.35 -37.46
N GLU A 39 2.85 -24.70 -37.59
CA GLU A 39 4.00 -24.91 -36.71
C GLU A 39 3.67 -24.59 -35.25
N ILE A 40 2.98 -23.46 -34.99
CA ILE A 40 2.53 -23.10 -33.64
C ILE A 40 1.51 -24.10 -33.09
N ARG A 41 0.58 -24.58 -33.93
CA ARG A 41 -0.43 -25.58 -33.53
C ARG A 41 0.20 -26.93 -33.17
N LYS A 42 1.19 -27.38 -33.94
CA LYS A 42 1.91 -28.64 -33.68
C LYS A 42 2.66 -28.61 -32.35
N ASN A 43 3.20 -27.45 -31.99
CA ASN A 43 3.94 -27.26 -30.74
C ASN A 43 3.07 -26.73 -29.58
N LYS A 44 1.74 -26.69 -29.72
CA LYS A 44 0.84 -26.05 -28.76
C LYS A 44 1.05 -26.55 -27.33
N ASP A 45 1.09 -27.87 -27.16
CA ASP A 45 1.17 -28.48 -25.83
C ASP A 45 2.54 -28.23 -25.18
N GLU A 46 3.61 -28.24 -25.98
CA GLU A 46 4.96 -27.90 -25.51
C GLU A 46 5.11 -26.42 -25.14
N ILE A 47 4.46 -25.51 -25.89
CA ILE A 47 4.41 -24.07 -25.56
C ILE A 47 3.65 -23.84 -24.24
N LEU A 48 2.53 -24.53 -24.03
CA LEU A 48 1.77 -24.45 -22.78
C LEU A 48 2.57 -25.01 -21.59
N ALA A 49 3.28 -26.12 -21.77
CA ALA A 49 4.16 -26.69 -20.76
C ALA A 49 5.33 -25.74 -20.42
N GLU A 50 5.89 -25.04 -21.41
CA GLU A 50 6.93 -24.03 -21.19
C GLU A 50 6.42 -22.85 -20.36
N PHE A 51 5.21 -22.34 -20.62
CA PHE A 51 4.60 -21.30 -19.79
C PHE A 51 4.33 -21.76 -18.37
N ALA A 52 3.84 -23.00 -18.18
CA ALA A 52 3.67 -23.57 -16.85
C ALA A 52 5.01 -23.65 -16.09
N ARG A 53 6.08 -24.11 -16.74
CA ARG A 53 7.43 -24.14 -16.16
C ARG A 53 7.92 -22.74 -15.77
N GLN A 54 7.71 -21.74 -16.63
CA GLN A 54 8.09 -20.36 -16.33
C GLN A 54 7.28 -19.76 -15.18
N ASP A 55 6.00 -20.10 -15.06
CA ASP A 55 5.16 -19.66 -13.93
C ASP A 55 5.61 -20.32 -12.64
N GLU A 56 5.91 -21.62 -12.64
CA GLU A 56 6.46 -22.35 -11.50
C GLU A 56 7.82 -21.78 -11.09
N GLU A 57 8.70 -21.48 -12.04
CA GLU A 57 10.00 -20.85 -11.77
C GLU A 57 9.85 -19.43 -11.21
N LYS A 58 8.96 -18.61 -11.78
CA LYS A 58 8.64 -17.27 -11.26
C LYS A 58 8.03 -17.36 -9.87
N ALA A 59 7.14 -18.31 -9.63
CA ALA A 59 6.53 -18.55 -8.33
C ALA A 59 7.58 -18.99 -7.30
N ARG A 60 8.47 -19.90 -7.67
CA ARG A 60 9.60 -20.33 -6.82
C ARG A 60 10.54 -19.16 -6.51
N ARG A 61 10.92 -18.38 -7.52
CA ARG A 61 11.79 -17.20 -7.35
C ARG A 61 11.11 -16.14 -6.49
N LYS A 62 9.81 -15.91 -6.65
CA LYS A 62 9.03 -15.00 -5.81
C LYS A 62 8.95 -15.50 -4.37
N ALA A 63 8.70 -16.79 -4.15
CA ALA A 63 8.66 -17.40 -2.82
C ALA A 63 10.03 -17.39 -2.13
N GLU A 64 11.11 -17.60 -2.89
CA GLU A 64 12.47 -17.45 -2.39
C GLU A 64 12.81 -16.00 -2.04
N ALA A 65 12.47 -15.04 -2.91
CA ALA A 65 12.65 -13.63 -2.63
C ALA A 65 11.85 -13.16 -1.41
N GLU A 66 10.63 -13.65 -1.24
CA GLU A 66 9.78 -13.34 -0.07
C GLU A 66 10.37 -13.93 1.22
N ARG A 67 10.86 -15.18 1.18
CA ARG A 67 11.57 -15.78 2.32
C ARG A 67 12.82 -14.99 2.68
N ALA A 68 13.65 -14.67 1.69
CA ALA A 68 14.84 -13.85 1.90
C ALA A 68 14.51 -12.46 2.46
N ARG A 69 13.41 -11.84 2.00
CA ARG A 69 12.90 -10.58 2.54
C ARG A 69 12.49 -10.72 4.00
N GLN A 70 11.78 -11.78 4.36
CA GLN A 70 11.34 -12.03 5.73
C GLN A 70 12.52 -12.30 6.68
N GLU A 71 13.50 -13.07 6.23
CA GLU A 71 14.75 -13.29 6.96
C GLU A 71 15.51 -11.98 7.17
N GLN A 72 15.61 -11.14 6.15
CA GLN A 72 16.22 -9.81 6.28
C GLN A 72 15.46 -8.93 7.28
N ILE A 73 14.13 -8.91 7.21
CA ILE A 73 13.28 -8.21 8.18
C ILE A 73 13.55 -8.70 9.60
N ALA A 74 13.69 -10.00 9.80
CA ALA A 74 13.99 -10.58 11.11
C ALA A 74 15.37 -10.12 11.64
N ARG A 75 16.41 -10.14 10.79
CA ARG A 75 17.75 -9.65 11.14
C ARG A 75 17.74 -8.16 11.49
N ILE A 76 17.07 -7.33 10.68
CA ILE A 76 16.92 -5.90 10.96
C ILE A 76 16.21 -5.70 12.31
N LYS A 77 15.08 -6.39 12.54
CA LYS A 77 14.31 -6.29 13.79
C LYS A 77 15.13 -6.69 15.02
N SER A 78 15.97 -7.72 14.90
CA SER A 78 16.85 -8.17 15.97
C SER A 78 17.99 -7.20 16.30
N GLY A 79 18.31 -6.28 15.38
CA GLY A 79 19.45 -5.37 15.47
C GLY A 79 20.77 -5.96 14.95
N GLU A 80 20.76 -7.19 14.41
CA GLU A 80 21.92 -7.81 13.76
C GLU A 80 22.33 -7.09 12.47
N GLU A 81 21.34 -6.60 11.72
CA GLU A 81 21.57 -5.81 10.50
C GLU A 81 21.32 -4.32 10.79
N ALA A 82 22.38 -3.52 10.66
CA ALA A 82 22.30 -2.07 10.83
C ALA A 82 21.61 -1.41 9.62
N ILE A 83 20.80 -0.40 9.90
CA ILE A 83 20.12 0.43 8.89
C ILE A 83 21.05 1.59 8.56
N THR A 84 21.45 1.68 7.29
CA THR A 84 22.23 2.81 6.77
C THR A 84 21.30 3.71 5.95
N VAL A 85 21.36 5.01 6.20
CA VAL A 85 20.61 6.00 5.42
C VAL A 85 21.53 6.69 4.42
N CYS A 86 20.99 7.05 3.27
CA CYS A 86 21.74 7.76 2.24
C CYS A 86 21.18 9.18 2.11
N TYR A 87 22.04 10.19 2.19
CA TYR A 87 21.62 11.55 1.86
C TYR A 87 21.52 11.70 0.34
N HIS A 88 20.33 12.04 -0.14
CA HIS A 88 20.13 12.45 -1.51
C HIS A 88 20.08 13.96 -1.57
N ASP A 89 21.04 14.56 -2.27
CA ASP A 89 21.01 15.98 -2.62
C ASP A 89 20.28 16.16 -3.95
N GLY A 90 19.22 16.96 -3.97
CA GLY A 90 18.40 17.20 -5.15
C GLY A 90 18.01 18.67 -5.27
N GLU A 91 17.74 19.12 -6.50
CA GLU A 91 17.49 20.52 -6.79
C GLU A 91 16.20 21.06 -6.13
N TYR A 92 15.17 20.21 -6.00
CA TYR A 92 13.87 20.59 -5.42
C TYR A 92 13.65 20.07 -3.99
N LEU A 93 14.34 18.99 -3.63
CA LEU A 93 14.24 18.29 -2.36
C LEU A 93 15.62 17.70 -2.09
N SER A 94 16.10 17.80 -0.86
CA SER A 94 17.27 17.08 -0.37
C SER A 94 16.92 16.47 0.97
N GLY A 95 17.43 15.28 1.27
CA GLY A 95 17.14 14.61 2.53
C GLY A 95 17.62 13.17 2.61
N TYR A 96 17.50 12.60 3.80
CA TYR A 96 17.93 11.23 4.07
C TYR A 96 16.88 10.22 3.62
N GLN A 97 17.30 9.29 2.78
CA GLN A 97 16.48 8.23 2.24
C GLN A 97 16.88 6.87 2.80
N VAL A 98 15.87 6.01 2.95
CA VAL A 98 16.05 4.60 3.29
C VAL A 98 15.29 3.74 2.29
N GLY A 99 15.93 2.66 1.84
CA GLY A 99 15.38 1.72 0.87
C GLY A 99 15.19 0.32 1.44
N GLY A 100 14.55 -0.54 0.65
CA GLY A 100 14.38 -1.95 0.99
C GLY A 100 13.46 -2.20 2.19
N PRO A 101 13.56 -3.40 2.83
CA PRO A 101 12.64 -3.77 3.90
C PRO A 101 12.76 -2.93 5.17
N ALA A 102 13.92 -2.30 5.39
CA ALA A 102 14.11 -1.36 6.50
C ALA A 102 13.19 -0.14 6.39
N ALA A 103 12.93 0.34 5.18
CA ALA A 103 12.08 1.50 4.95
C ALA A 103 10.64 1.28 5.41
N ASP A 104 10.08 0.11 5.09
CA ASP A 104 8.73 -0.28 5.51
C ASP A 104 8.63 -0.36 7.03
N LEU A 105 9.62 -0.97 7.69
CA LEU A 105 9.68 -1.07 9.15
C LEU A 105 9.78 0.30 9.83
N LEU A 106 10.56 1.22 9.26
CA LEU A 106 10.68 2.58 9.77
C LEU A 106 9.42 3.40 9.54
N ALA A 107 8.69 3.13 8.46
CA ALA A 107 7.39 3.75 8.21
C ALA A 107 6.32 3.26 9.19
N GLU A 108 6.31 1.96 9.53
CA GLU A 108 5.38 1.37 10.52
C GLU A 108 5.51 2.01 11.90
N ILE A 109 6.73 2.35 12.33
CA ILE A 109 6.97 3.03 13.62
C ILE A 109 6.82 4.56 13.53
N GLY A 110 6.52 5.09 12.35
CA GLY A 110 6.34 6.53 12.10
C GLY A 110 7.65 7.33 12.02
N LEU A 111 8.80 6.66 11.85
CA LEU A 111 10.09 7.35 11.67
C LEU A 111 10.32 7.77 10.22
N ALA A 112 9.85 6.98 9.26
CA ALA A 112 9.97 7.29 7.83
C ALA A 112 8.64 7.71 7.21
N ARG A 113 8.68 8.70 6.31
CA ARG A 113 7.50 9.20 5.60
C ARG A 113 7.64 8.97 4.09
N TRP A 114 6.61 8.38 3.50
CA TRP A 114 6.53 8.25 2.04
C TRP A 114 6.30 9.61 1.38
N VAL A 115 7.13 9.92 0.38
CA VAL A 115 6.99 11.08 -0.51
C VAL A 115 6.93 10.57 -1.95
N HIS A 116 5.84 10.91 -2.63
CA HIS A 116 5.59 10.45 -4.00
C HIS A 116 6.71 10.88 -4.95
N GLY A 117 7.27 9.92 -5.67
CA GLY A 117 8.39 10.15 -6.60
C GLY A 117 9.79 10.22 -5.94
N TRP A 118 9.87 10.15 -4.60
CA TRP A 118 11.11 10.25 -3.84
C TRP A 118 11.39 9.04 -2.94
N GLY A 119 10.36 8.35 -2.46
CA GLY A 119 10.50 7.20 -1.58
C GLY A 119 10.30 7.56 -0.10
N TYR A 120 10.92 6.80 0.79
CA TYR A 120 10.81 7.02 2.23
C TYR A 120 11.91 7.97 2.71
N LEU A 121 11.50 9.13 3.23
CA LEU A 121 12.39 10.10 3.86
C LEU A 121 12.38 9.95 5.39
N ILE A 122 13.54 10.16 5.98
CA ILE A 122 13.74 10.22 7.42
C ILE A 122 13.98 11.68 7.81
N PRO A 123 13.33 12.19 8.87
CA PRO A 123 13.52 13.57 9.32
C PRO A 123 14.95 13.79 9.83
N ASP A 124 15.50 14.96 9.53
CA ASP A 124 16.86 15.35 9.90
C ASP A 124 17.09 15.30 11.42
N GLU A 125 16.06 15.58 12.23
CA GLU A 125 16.14 15.49 13.68
C GLU A 125 16.45 14.07 14.16
N ALA A 126 15.87 13.06 13.50
CA ALA A 126 16.14 11.67 13.81
C ALA A 126 17.58 11.29 13.45
N ILE A 127 18.09 11.78 12.32
CA ILE A 127 19.48 11.53 11.92
C ILE A 127 20.47 12.25 12.83
N LYS A 128 20.16 13.46 13.29
CA LYS A 128 20.97 14.16 14.31
C LYS A 128 21.04 13.39 15.64
N ALA A 129 19.98 12.67 16.00
CA ALA A 129 19.92 11.90 17.24
C ALA A 129 20.53 10.49 17.13
N LEU A 130 20.28 9.79 16.03
CA LEU A 130 20.64 8.38 15.83
C LEU A 130 21.91 8.18 14.98
N GLY A 131 22.32 9.20 14.23
CA GLY A 131 23.36 9.12 13.22
C GLY A 131 22.87 8.54 11.89
N GLU A 132 23.78 8.44 10.91
CA GLU A 132 23.48 7.90 9.57
C GLU A 132 23.42 6.36 9.54
N THR A 133 23.86 5.71 10.62
CA THR A 133 23.83 4.26 10.78
C THR A 133 23.31 3.93 12.17
N PHE A 134 22.18 3.23 12.23
CA PHE A 134 21.54 2.87 13.49
C PHE A 134 20.83 1.52 13.37
N THR A 135 20.46 0.93 14.51
CA THR A 135 19.74 -0.34 14.56
C THR A 135 18.24 -0.12 14.72
N TYR A 136 17.42 -1.08 14.29
CA TYR A 136 15.97 -0.98 14.45
C TYR A 136 15.52 -0.80 15.92
N PRO A 137 16.09 -1.50 16.92
CA PRO A 137 15.76 -1.24 18.32
C PRO A 137 15.99 0.21 18.76
N GLN A 138 17.07 0.86 18.29
CA GLN A 138 17.32 2.28 18.58
C GLN A 138 16.24 3.19 17.96
N ALA A 139 15.80 2.89 16.73
CA ALA A 139 14.70 3.61 16.09
C ALA A 139 13.36 3.41 16.82
N VAL A 140 13.09 2.21 17.33
CA VAL A 140 11.90 1.91 18.15
C VAL A 140 11.91 2.73 19.44
N GLU A 141 13.04 2.77 20.14
CA GLU A 141 13.19 3.55 21.37
C GLU A 141 13.02 5.05 21.12
N TYR A 142 13.59 5.57 20.02
CA TYR A 142 13.45 6.97 19.62
C TYR A 142 12.00 7.34 19.32
N THR A 143 11.25 6.47 18.65
CA THR A 143 9.84 6.71 18.29
C THR A 143 8.86 6.41 19.41
N ARG A 144 9.27 5.72 20.49
CA ARG A 144 8.37 5.32 21.58
C ARG A 144 7.55 6.48 22.15
N PRO A 145 8.11 7.65 22.50
CA PRO A 145 7.33 8.74 23.09
C PRO A 145 6.24 9.26 22.15
N ALA A 146 6.56 9.42 20.86
CA ALA A 146 5.60 9.87 19.86
C ALA A 146 4.48 8.84 19.65
N ARG A 147 4.83 7.55 19.63
CA ARG A 147 3.86 6.45 19.47
C ARG A 147 2.94 6.30 20.68
N GLU A 148 3.48 6.43 21.89
CA GLU A 148 2.70 6.41 23.12
C GLU A 148 1.76 7.61 23.20
N ALA A 149 2.22 8.80 22.82
CA ALA A 149 1.37 9.99 22.74
C ALA A 149 0.23 9.84 21.72
N GLU A 150 0.52 9.30 20.53
CA GLU A 150 -0.49 9.04 19.51
C GLU A 150 -1.47 7.94 19.93
N ALA A 151 -0.99 6.87 20.57
CA ALA A 151 -1.84 5.82 21.13
C ALA A 151 -2.74 6.36 22.25
N ALA A 152 -2.20 7.18 23.15
CA ALA A 152 -2.96 7.83 24.20
C ALA A 152 -4.02 8.79 23.63
N LYS A 153 -3.68 9.55 22.57
CA LYS A 153 -4.63 10.42 21.87
C LYS A 153 -5.75 9.62 21.21
N LYS A 154 -5.44 8.51 20.55
CA LYS A 154 -6.45 7.61 19.96
C LYS A 154 -7.34 6.98 21.03
N ALA A 155 -6.76 6.47 22.10
CA ALA A 155 -7.50 5.90 23.23
C ALA A 155 -8.41 6.95 23.89
N ALA A 156 -7.94 8.19 24.06
CA ALA A 156 -8.74 9.29 24.56
C ALA A 156 -9.90 9.63 23.63
N ALA A 157 -9.66 9.71 22.31
CA ALA A 157 -10.70 9.97 21.32
C ALA A 157 -11.74 8.83 21.25
N GLU A 158 -11.32 7.58 21.35
CA GLU A 158 -12.20 6.42 21.41
C GLU A 158 -13.01 6.38 22.71
N ALA A 159 -12.39 6.72 23.85
CA ALA A 159 -13.06 6.83 25.14
C ALA A 159 -14.10 7.96 25.14
N GLU A 160 -13.76 9.13 24.58
CA GLU A 160 -14.70 10.24 24.42
C GLU A 160 -15.87 9.84 23.51
N ARG A 161 -15.58 9.21 22.36
CA ARG A 161 -16.61 8.71 21.46
C ARG A 161 -17.52 7.71 22.17
N LYS A 162 -16.95 6.75 22.90
CA LYS A 162 -17.71 5.75 23.66
C LYS A 162 -18.57 6.42 24.74
N ALA A 163 -18.04 7.39 25.46
CA ALA A 163 -18.78 8.14 26.47
C ALA A 163 -20.00 8.86 25.86
N LYS A 164 -19.88 9.44 24.66
CA LYS A 164 -21.00 10.05 23.93
C LYS A 164 -22.06 9.02 23.54
N PHE A 165 -21.68 7.81 23.14
CA PHE A 165 -22.63 6.71 22.89
C PHE A 165 -23.32 6.23 24.17
N ASP A 166 -22.57 6.10 25.27
CA ASP A 166 -23.12 5.71 26.57
C ASP A 166 -24.10 6.78 27.10
N GLU A 167 -23.81 8.06 26.89
CA GLU A 167 -24.71 9.17 27.18
C GLU A 167 -25.97 9.14 26.33
N ALA A 168 -25.85 8.92 25.02
CA ALA A 168 -27.00 8.79 24.13
C ALA A 168 -27.93 7.65 24.56
N ARG A 169 -27.34 6.50 24.91
CA ARG A 169 -28.07 5.33 25.43
C ARG A 169 -28.75 5.61 26.76
N ARG A 170 -28.08 6.30 27.68
CA ARG A 170 -28.61 6.64 29.02
C ARG A 170 -29.74 7.67 28.95
N THR A 171 -29.60 8.68 28.09
CA THR A 171 -30.54 9.80 27.99
C THR A 171 -31.68 9.54 27.01
N GLY A 172 -31.53 8.54 26.12
CA GLY A 172 -32.46 8.28 25.04
C GLY A 172 -32.46 9.39 23.97
N LYS A 173 -31.46 10.27 23.95
CA LYS A 173 -31.36 11.41 23.03
C LYS A 173 -30.09 11.33 22.17
N PRO A 174 -30.10 11.86 20.93
CA PRO A 174 -28.90 11.97 20.13
C PRO A 174 -27.84 12.87 20.77
N VAL A 175 -26.57 12.47 20.71
CA VAL A 175 -25.42 13.25 21.23
C VAL A 175 -24.44 13.55 20.09
N ALA A 176 -24.05 14.81 19.91
CA ALA A 176 -23.16 15.21 18.82
C ALA A 176 -21.73 14.64 19.01
N LEU A 177 -21.26 13.88 18.03
CA LEU A 177 -19.91 13.30 17.99
C LEU A 177 -18.88 14.29 17.47
N ARG A 178 -19.14 14.86 16.30
CA ARG A 178 -18.29 15.85 15.63
C ARG A 178 -19.14 16.69 14.67
N SER A 179 -18.65 17.89 14.37
CA SER A 179 -19.23 18.81 13.39
C SER A 179 -18.14 19.34 12.48
N TRP A 180 -18.40 19.41 11.18
CA TRP A 180 -17.47 19.91 10.17
C TRP A 180 -18.20 20.65 9.06
N SER A 181 -17.45 21.46 8.32
CA SER A 181 -17.94 22.15 7.13
C SER A 181 -17.65 21.32 5.88
N GLU A 182 -18.62 21.22 4.98
CA GLU A 182 -18.49 20.52 3.69
C GLU A 182 -19.11 21.37 2.59
N ASN A 183 -18.72 21.18 1.33
CA ASN A 183 -19.33 21.90 0.22
C ASN A 183 -20.84 21.62 0.15
N CYS A 184 -21.60 22.66 -0.21
CA CYS A 184 -23.04 22.54 -0.42
C CYS A 184 -23.35 21.42 -1.42
N ASN A 185 -24.32 20.59 -1.08
CA ASN A 185 -24.78 19.49 -1.95
C ASN A 185 -26.04 19.83 -2.77
N ASP A 186 -26.67 20.98 -2.55
CA ASP A 186 -27.85 21.42 -3.31
C ASP A 186 -27.47 22.45 -4.37
N PRO A 187 -27.58 22.13 -5.67
CA PRO A 187 -27.28 23.06 -6.75
C PRO A 187 -28.27 24.23 -6.88
N ASN A 188 -29.40 24.21 -6.16
CA ASN A 188 -30.40 25.27 -6.16
C ASN A 188 -30.29 26.22 -4.97
N GLU A 189 -29.42 25.92 -4.00
CA GLU A 189 -29.14 26.82 -2.89
C GLU A 189 -27.93 27.71 -3.21
N SER A 190 -27.97 28.95 -2.72
CA SER A 190 -26.88 29.93 -2.90
C SER A 190 -25.79 29.81 -1.84
N CYS A 191 -25.85 28.81 -0.96
CA CYS A 191 -24.83 28.61 0.07
C CYS A 191 -23.62 27.86 -0.52
N ASP A 192 -22.42 28.31 -0.17
CA ASP A 192 -21.18 27.67 -0.61
C ASP A 192 -20.81 26.46 0.27
N VAL A 193 -21.30 26.44 1.51
CA VAL A 193 -20.88 25.52 2.57
C VAL A 193 -22.07 25.06 3.41
N ASP A 194 -22.07 23.78 3.80
CA ASP A 194 -23.00 23.21 4.77
C ASP A 194 -22.26 22.86 6.06
N ILE A 195 -22.95 22.95 7.19
CA ILE A 195 -22.50 22.39 8.46
C ILE A 195 -23.07 20.98 8.62
N VAL A 196 -22.18 20.00 8.61
CA VAL A 196 -22.51 18.59 8.80
C VAL A 196 -22.19 18.20 10.24
N THR A 197 -23.18 17.65 10.94
CA THR A 197 -23.03 17.15 12.31
C THR A 197 -23.39 15.68 12.38
N GLU A 198 -22.46 14.89 12.91
CA GLU A 198 -22.66 13.46 13.15
C GLU A 198 -23.04 13.24 14.61
N TYR A 199 -24.11 12.48 14.85
CA TYR A 199 -24.67 12.18 16.15
C TYR A 199 -24.55 10.70 16.48
N ALA A 200 -24.25 10.39 17.75
CA ALA A 200 -24.44 9.08 18.35
C ALA A 200 -25.91 8.93 18.73
N MET A 201 -26.56 7.90 18.20
CA MET A 201 -27.96 7.59 18.48
C MET A 201 -28.07 6.61 19.67
N PRO A 202 -29.17 6.62 20.42
CA PRO A 202 -29.36 5.73 21.58
C PRO A 202 -29.38 4.23 21.26
N ASP A 203 -29.69 3.88 20.00
CA ASP A 203 -29.68 2.51 19.48
C ASP A 203 -28.26 2.02 19.10
N GLY A 204 -27.24 2.86 19.29
CA GLY A 204 -25.85 2.56 18.95
C GLY A 204 -25.47 2.88 17.51
N THR A 205 -26.38 3.43 16.71
CA THR A 205 -26.10 3.86 15.33
C THR A 205 -25.55 5.29 15.29
N THR A 206 -25.04 5.69 14.12
CA THR A 206 -24.66 7.08 13.84
C THR A 206 -25.66 7.71 12.89
N ARG A 207 -26.09 8.94 13.18
CA ARG A 207 -26.93 9.75 12.27
C ARG A 207 -26.18 11.01 11.88
N THR A 208 -26.16 11.33 10.59
CA THR A 208 -25.58 12.56 10.08
C THR A 208 -26.68 13.53 9.68
N GLU A 209 -26.58 14.79 10.11
CA GLU A 209 -27.49 15.87 9.76
C GLU A 209 -26.71 17.00 9.11
N ARG A 210 -27.26 17.58 8.06
CA ARG A 210 -26.62 18.63 7.26
C ARG A 210 -27.51 19.87 7.32
N VAL A 211 -26.91 21.01 7.63
CA VAL A 211 -27.58 22.30 7.76
C VAL A 211 -26.89 23.29 6.83
N HIS A 212 -27.64 23.81 5.86
CA HIS A 212 -27.18 24.83 4.93
C HIS A 212 -26.92 26.16 5.65
N THR A 213 -25.80 26.83 5.35
CA THR A 213 -25.52 28.16 5.90
C THR A 213 -26.04 29.22 4.93
N TRP A 214 -27.27 29.69 5.20
CA TRP A 214 -27.97 30.73 4.45
C TRP A 214 -27.36 32.12 4.63
#